data_AF-A0A2D5FCU7-F1
#
_entry.id   AF-A0A2D5FCU7-F1
#
_cell.length_a   1.000
_cell.length_b   1.000
_cell.length_c   1.000
_cell.angle_alpha   90.00
_cell.angle_beta   90.00
_cell.angle_gamma   90.00
#
_symmetry.space_group_name_H-M   'P 1'
#
loop_
_entity.id
_entity.type
_entity.pdbx_description
1 polymer ?
#
loop_
_entity_poly.entity_id
_entity_poly.type
_entity_poly.pdbx_seq_one_letter_code
_entity_poly.pdbx_strand_id
1 'polypeptide(L)'
;MIKTAPENSELPLLSLESFAAQGVHLTAEDLRFLQRALPLRREKRDAAIRAWLAHYWTAHDAEPVDHRKRNTGLRAANQGLLALVQARRGGSR
;
A
#
# COMPACT_ATOMS: atom_id res chain seq x y z
N MET A 1 13.61 -17.49 6.71
CA MET A 1 14.12 -16.23 6.12
C MET A 1 12.95 -15.29 5.96
N ILE A 2 12.87 -14.27 6.81
CA ILE A 2 11.89 -13.18 6.65
C ILE A 2 12.38 -12.39 5.43
N LYS A 3 11.63 -12.38 4.33
CA LYS A 3 11.91 -11.46 3.22
C LYS A 3 11.50 -10.08 3.73
N THR A 4 12.42 -9.40 4.40
CA THR A 4 12.31 -7.95 4.63
C THR A 4 11.98 -7.29 3.30
N ALA A 5 11.02 -6.36 3.33
CA ALA A 5 10.69 -5.53 2.18
C ALA A 5 11.98 -5.06 1.50
N PRO A 6 12.06 -5.05 0.15
CA PRO A 6 13.29 -4.73 -0.56
C PRO A 6 13.92 -3.45 0.01
N GLU A 7 15.22 -3.46 0.26
CA GLU A 7 16.02 -2.34 0.80
C GLU A 7 16.05 -1.10 -0.12
N ASN A 8 15.15 -1.03 -1.09
CA ASN A 8 14.88 0.15 -1.88
C ASN A 8 14.38 1.24 -0.93
N SER A 9 15.33 2.09 -0.52
CA SER A 9 15.10 3.28 0.30
C SER A 9 14.21 4.32 -0.42
N GLU A 10 14.01 4.14 -1.74
CA GLU A 10 13.17 4.97 -2.60
C GLU A 10 11.72 4.47 -2.63
N LEU A 11 10.79 5.42 -2.49
CA LEU A 11 9.36 5.13 -2.61
C LEU A 11 9.00 4.81 -4.06
N PRO A 12 8.09 3.86 -4.30
CA PRO A 12 7.66 3.58 -5.66
C PRO A 12 6.94 4.80 -6.23
N LEU A 13 7.21 5.11 -7.50
CA LEU A 13 6.37 6.04 -8.25
C LEU A 13 4.95 5.46 -8.35
N LEU A 14 3.94 6.31 -8.56
CA LEU A 14 2.55 5.88 -8.78
C LEU A 14 2.37 5.27 -10.17
N SER A 15 3.05 4.15 -10.43
CA SER A 15 3.04 3.36 -11.66
C SER A 15 3.05 1.86 -11.33
N LEU A 16 2.46 1.03 -12.19
CA LEU A 16 2.45 -0.42 -11.98
C LEU A 16 3.87 -1.00 -11.92
N GLU A 17 4.76 -0.50 -12.78
CA GLU A 17 6.15 -0.95 -12.91
C GLU A 17 6.95 -0.69 -11.63
N SER A 18 6.82 0.49 -11.03
CA SER A 18 7.51 0.82 -9.78
C SER A 18 7.07 -0.05 -8.61
N PHE A 19 5.77 -0.34 -8.48
CA PHE A 19 5.28 -1.26 -7.44
C PHE A 19 5.72 -2.70 -7.71
N ALA A 20 5.69 -3.15 -8.97
CA ALA A 20 6.13 -4.48 -9.36
C ALA A 20 7.63 -4.69 -9.09
N ALA A 21 8.47 -3.66 -9.30
CA ALA A 21 9.89 -3.69 -8.93
C ALA A 21 10.12 -3.87 -7.42
N GLN A 22 9.13 -3.53 -6.59
CA GLN A 22 9.16 -3.79 -5.15
C GLN A 22 8.52 -5.13 -4.76
N GLY A 23 8.07 -5.94 -5.73
CA GLY A 23 7.36 -7.21 -5.47
C GLY A 23 5.86 -7.04 -5.18
N VAL A 24 5.32 -5.83 -5.34
CA VAL A 24 3.90 -5.55 -5.18
C VAL A 24 3.24 -5.48 -6.55
N HIS A 25 2.45 -6.50 -6.88
CA HIS A 25 1.75 -6.53 -8.17
C HIS A 25 0.36 -5.92 -8.05
N LEU A 26 0.20 -4.70 -8.58
CA LEU A 26 -1.07 -3.99 -8.65
C LEU A 26 -1.80 -4.26 -9.96
N THR A 27 -3.12 -4.21 -9.93
CA THR A 27 -3.94 -4.05 -11.15
C THR A 27 -4.10 -2.57 -11.52
N ALA A 28 -4.60 -2.30 -12.72
CA ALA A 28 -4.94 -0.94 -13.14
C ALA A 28 -6.06 -0.30 -12.29
N GLU A 29 -6.89 -1.10 -11.62
CA GLU A 29 -7.92 -0.60 -10.70
C GLU A 29 -7.32 -0.23 -9.35
N ASP A 30 -6.40 -1.05 -8.82
CA ASP A 30 -5.68 -0.75 -7.58
C ASP A 30 -4.87 0.55 -7.70
N LEU A 31 -4.20 0.73 -8.84
CA LEU A 31 -3.45 1.97 -9.10
C LEU A 31 -4.37 3.19 -9.16
N ARG A 32 -5.52 3.07 -9.85
CA ARG A 32 -6.53 4.14 -9.90
C ARG A 32 -7.09 4.46 -8.51
N PHE A 33 -7.28 3.46 -7.66
CA PHE A 33 -7.67 3.67 -6.27
C PHE A 33 -6.61 4.45 -5.50
N LEU A 34 -5.34 4.04 -5.57
CA LEU A 34 -4.24 4.74 -4.91
C LEU A 34 -4.12 6.20 -5.36
N GLN A 35 -4.18 6.46 -6.66
CA GLN A 35 -4.14 7.82 -7.22
C GLN A 35 -5.28 8.71 -6.69
N ARG A 36 -6.46 8.15 -6.42
CA ARG A 36 -7.62 8.88 -5.89
C ARG A 36 -7.57 9.04 -4.37
N ALA A 37 -7.07 8.03 -3.66
CA ALA A 37 -7.08 7.98 -2.20
C ALA A 37 -5.88 8.73 -1.58
N LEU A 38 -4.75 8.78 -2.27
CA LEU A 38 -3.54 9.37 -1.74
C LEU A 38 -3.62 10.91 -1.66
N PRO A 39 -2.98 11.52 -0.65
CA PRO A 39 -2.94 12.97 -0.50
C PRO A 39 -2.23 13.69 -1.66
N LEU A 40 -2.73 14.88 -2.00
CA LEU A 40 -2.12 15.73 -3.03
C LEU A 40 -0.74 16.28 -2.60
N ARG A 41 -0.58 16.65 -1.32
CA ARG A 41 0.71 17.15 -0.79
C ARG A 41 1.74 16.03 -0.76
N ARG A 42 2.90 16.25 -1.41
CA ARG A 42 3.97 15.27 -1.60
C ARG A 42 4.37 14.57 -0.29
N GLU A 43 4.69 15.32 0.75
CA GLU A 43 5.10 14.77 2.06
C GLU A 43 4.04 13.82 2.66
N LYS A 44 2.76 14.22 2.59
CA LYS A 44 1.65 13.40 3.10
C LYS A 44 1.39 12.18 2.22
N ARG A 45 1.69 12.27 0.92
CA ARG A 45 1.58 11.18 -0.05
C ARG A 45 2.64 10.12 0.24
N ASP A 46 3.88 10.55 0.40
CA ASP A 46 5.02 9.69 0.65
C ASP A 46 4.84 8.92 1.97
N ALA A 47 4.40 9.62 3.03
CA ALA A 47 4.04 8.98 4.29
C ALA A 47 2.89 7.96 4.15
N ALA A 48 1.87 8.27 3.35
CA ALA A 48 0.74 7.37 3.11
C ALA A 48 1.14 6.14 2.28
N ILE A 49 2.03 6.28 1.30
CA ILE A 49 2.59 5.16 0.53
C ILE A 49 3.42 4.26 1.44
N ARG A 50 4.27 4.82 2.31
CA ARG A 50 5.04 4.05 3.31
C ARG A 50 4.12 3.23 4.21
N ALA A 51 3.08 3.85 4.76
CA ALA A 51 2.10 3.17 5.60
C ALA A 51 1.36 2.06 4.83
N TRP A 52 0.93 2.35 3.59
CA TRP A 52 0.25 1.38 2.74
C TRP A 52 1.14 0.15 2.47
N LEU A 53 2.41 0.36 2.10
CA LEU A 53 3.38 -0.73 1.90
C LEU A 53 3.63 -1.53 3.17
N ALA A 54 3.78 -0.86 4.32
CA ALA A 54 3.97 -1.54 5.60
C ALA A 54 2.79 -2.47 5.93
N HIS A 55 1.55 -2.01 5.72
CA HIS A 55 0.35 -2.84 5.89
C HIS A 55 0.30 -4.00 4.88
N TYR A 56 0.67 -3.76 3.62
CA TYR A 56 0.74 -4.80 2.60
C TYR A 56 1.69 -5.92 3.03
N TRP A 57 2.93 -5.60 3.40
CA TRP A 57 3.95 -6.59 3.76
C TRP A 57 3.61 -7.32 5.06
N THR A 58 3.14 -6.59 6.07
CA THR A 58 2.73 -7.20 7.35
C THR A 58 1.64 -8.25 7.12
N ALA A 59 0.63 -7.94 6.30
CA ALA A 59 -0.45 -8.87 5.99
C ALA A 59 0.01 -10.00 5.05
N HIS A 60 0.93 -9.72 4.12
CA HIS A 60 1.50 -10.72 3.22
C HIS A 60 2.34 -11.77 3.96
N ASP A 61 3.15 -11.33 4.92
CA ASP A 61 4.03 -12.20 5.71
C ASP A 61 3.26 -13.02 6.75
N ALA A 62 2.13 -12.53 7.22
CA ALA A 62 1.25 -13.24 8.16
C ALA A 62 0.49 -14.41 7.51
N GLU A 63 0.45 -14.53 6.18
CA GLU A 63 -0.25 -15.63 5.51
C GLU A 63 0.59 -16.91 5.44
N PRO A 64 0.01 -18.08 5.83
CA PRO A 64 0.60 -19.39 5.59
C PRO A 64 0.87 -19.59 4.09
N VAL A 65 2.01 -20.19 3.74
CA VAL A 65 2.50 -20.32 2.35
C VAL A 65 1.47 -20.96 1.42
N ASP A 66 0.71 -21.95 1.91
CA ASP A 66 -0.30 -22.68 1.13
C ASP A 66 -1.56 -21.86 0.81
N HIS A 67 -1.76 -20.74 1.51
CA HIS A 67 -2.93 -19.88 1.38
C HIS A 67 -2.57 -18.43 1.07
N ARG A 68 -1.33 -18.14 0.63
CA ARG A 68 -0.92 -16.79 0.21
C ARG A 68 -1.75 -16.32 -0.98
N LYS A 69 -2.96 -15.83 -0.70
CA LYS A 69 -3.84 -15.25 -1.69
C LYS A 69 -3.35 -13.83 -1.84
N ARG A 70 -2.82 -13.53 -3.02
CA ARG A 70 -2.39 -12.21 -3.51
C ARG A 70 -3.29 -11.03 -3.04
N ASN A 71 -4.56 -11.30 -2.76
CA ASN A 71 -5.58 -10.35 -2.33
C ASN A 71 -5.49 -9.89 -0.85
N THR A 72 -4.89 -10.63 0.08
CA THR A 72 -4.96 -10.28 1.51
C THR A 72 -4.08 -9.08 1.85
N GLY A 73 -2.85 -9.04 1.33
CA GLY A 73 -1.97 -7.88 1.46
C GLY A 73 -2.61 -6.62 0.87
N LEU A 74 -3.17 -6.71 -0.33
CA LEU A 74 -3.87 -5.59 -0.98
C LEU A 74 -5.10 -5.14 -0.19
N ARG A 75 -5.90 -6.09 0.32
CA ARG A 75 -7.10 -5.78 1.10
C ARG A 75 -6.76 -5.04 2.39
N ALA A 76 -5.78 -5.53 3.15
CA ALA A 76 -5.34 -4.90 4.40
C ALA A 76 -4.79 -3.49 4.14
N ALA A 77 -3.95 -3.34 3.12
CA ALA A 77 -3.37 -2.05 2.77
C ALA A 77 -4.43 -1.04 2.30
N ASN A 78 -5.38 -1.47 1.47
CA ASN A 78 -6.48 -0.63 1.01
C ASN A 78 -7.44 -0.23 2.14
N GLN A 79 -7.74 -1.15 3.08
CA GLN A 79 -8.52 -0.84 4.27
C GLN A 79 -7.83 0.18 5.18
N GLY A 80 -6.52 0.04 5.42
CA GLY A 80 -5.74 1.01 6.19
C GLY A 80 -5.75 2.40 5.56
N LEU A 81 -5.58 2.48 4.23
CA LEU A 81 -5.62 3.75 3.51
C LEU A 81 -7.02 4.40 3.54
N LEU A 82 -8.08 3.61 3.41
CA LEU A 82 -9.46 4.11 3.53
C LEU A 82 -9.72 4.71 4.92
N ALA A 83 -9.31 4.02 5.99
CA ALA A 83 -9.46 4.53 7.35
C ALA A 83 -8.74 5.88 7.54
N LEU A 84 -7.53 6.01 6.99
CA LEU A 84 -6.74 7.24 7.04
C LEU A 84 -7.39 8.38 6.24
N VAL A 85 -8.00 8.08 5.08
CA VAL A 85 -8.75 9.06 4.29
C VAL A 85 -10.04 9.49 4.98
N GLN A 86 -10.78 8.54 5.57
CA GLN A 86 -12.03 8.81 6.28
C GLN A 86 -11.79 9.63 7.55
N ALA A 87 -10.79 9.31 8.35
CA ALA A 87 -10.41 10.08 9.54
C ALA A 87 -10.10 11.55 9.20
N ARG A 88 -9.51 11.81 8.03
CA ARG A 88 -9.23 13.17 7.54
C ARG A 88 -10.47 13.92 7.03
N ARG A 89 -11.51 13.21 6.59
CA ARG A 89 -12.79 13.80 6.16
C ARG A 89 -13.77 14.03 7.32
N GLY A 90 -13.69 13.21 8.38
CA GLY A 90 -14.53 13.30 9.57
C GLY A 90 -14.08 14.32 10.62
N GLY A 91 -12.89 14.92 10.47
CA GLY A 91 -12.30 15.88 11.41
C GLY A 91 -12.86 17.31 11.36
N SER A 92 -14.02 17.52 10.74
CA SER A 92 -14.74 18.80 10.78
C SER A 92 -15.97 18.66 11.67
N ARG A 93 -15.79 18.75 12.98
CA ARG A 93 -16.82 19.20 13.93
C ARG A 93 -16.16 19.99 15.04
#